data_AF-A0A2U1L0E4-F1
#
_entry.id   AF-A0A2U1L0E4-F1
#
_cell.length_a   1.000
_cell.length_b   1.000
_cell.length_c   1.000
_cell.angle_alpha   90.00
_cell.angle_beta   90.00
_cell.angle_gamma   90.00
#
_symmetry.space_group_name_H-M   'P 1'
#
loop_
_entity.id
_entity.type
_entity.pdbx_description
1 polymer ?
#
loop_
_entity_poly.entity_id
_entity_poly.type
_entity_poly.pdbx_seq_one_letter_code
_entity_poly.pdbx_strand_id
1 'polypeptide(L)'
;MSNLTIKEVVSRHLVGYMLIAQDEIFGPVQSILKFKEVNDVIKRAKATKYGLAACVFTKNIDTTNRLTRALRAGTVWVNYFDVFDAAFPFGGYKMSGIEKEKGIYSLNNYLQV
;
A
#
# COMPACT_ATOMS: atom_id res chain seq x y z
N MET A 1 17.88 5.38 -29.62
CA MET A 1 17.11 5.30 -28.36
C MET A 1 17.32 6.60 -27.62
N SER A 2 16.30 7.46 -27.53
CA SER A 2 16.37 8.66 -26.68
C SER A 2 16.33 8.23 -25.22
N ASN A 3 17.24 8.75 -24.40
CA ASN A 3 17.27 8.42 -22.97
C ASN A 3 16.06 9.05 -22.26
N LEU A 4 15.15 8.21 -21.76
CA LEU A 4 14.01 8.62 -20.93
C LEU A 4 14.46 8.69 -19.47
N THR A 5 15.16 9.76 -19.09
CA THR A 5 15.63 9.96 -17.72
C THR A 5 14.72 10.94 -16.98
N ILE A 6 14.15 10.51 -15.83
CA ILE A 6 13.32 11.33 -14.94
C ILE A 6 14.05 11.45 -13.59
N LYS A 7 14.05 12.65 -12.99
CA LYS A 7 14.64 12.89 -11.66
C LYS A 7 13.70 12.44 -10.54
N GLU A 8 14.28 12.01 -9.43
CA GLU A 8 13.53 11.72 -8.20
C GLU A 8 12.89 12.99 -7.62
N VAL A 9 11.67 12.87 -7.08
CA VAL A 9 10.92 14.00 -6.51
C VAL A 9 10.36 13.64 -5.13
N VAL A 10 10.61 14.49 -4.14
CA VAL A 10 9.99 14.41 -2.81
C VAL A 10 9.09 15.61 -2.58
N SER A 11 7.79 15.38 -2.46
CA SER A 11 6.80 16.43 -2.22
C SER A 11 6.36 16.47 -0.75
N ARG A 12 6.36 17.66 -0.15
CA ARG A 12 6.04 17.90 1.27
C ARG A 12 4.88 18.89 1.40
N HIS A 13 4.26 18.95 2.58
CA HIS A 13 3.12 19.84 2.87
C HIS A 13 1.86 19.56 2.05
N LEU A 14 1.70 18.30 1.64
CA LEU A 14 0.53 17.85 0.89
C LEU A 14 -0.70 17.71 1.78
N VAL A 15 -1.86 17.97 1.18
CA VAL A 15 -3.18 17.73 1.79
C VAL A 15 -3.86 16.58 1.06
N GLY A 16 -4.65 15.79 1.79
CA GLY A 16 -5.13 14.49 1.32
C GLY A 16 -5.91 14.52 0.00
N TYR A 17 -6.63 15.59 -0.35
CA TYR A 17 -7.45 15.66 -1.57
C TYR A 17 -6.68 16.07 -2.83
N MET A 18 -5.38 16.36 -2.74
CA MET A 18 -4.56 16.70 -3.91
C MET A 18 -4.34 15.46 -4.78
N LEU A 19 -4.36 15.62 -6.11
CA LEU A 19 -4.20 14.50 -7.06
C LEU A 19 -2.92 13.68 -6.82
N ILE A 20 -1.80 14.34 -6.53
CA ILE A 20 -0.51 13.71 -6.19
C ILE A 20 -0.55 12.83 -4.92
N ALA A 21 -1.60 12.95 -4.10
CA ALA A 21 -1.84 12.15 -2.92
C ALA A 21 -2.95 11.09 -3.10
N GLN A 22 -3.69 11.13 -4.22
CA GLN A 22 -4.84 10.27 -4.50
C GLN A 22 -4.57 9.28 -5.62
N ASP A 23 -3.91 9.72 -6.69
CA ASP A 23 -3.69 8.95 -7.89
C ASP A 23 -2.26 8.38 -7.93
N GLU A 24 -2.14 7.22 -8.58
CA GLU A 24 -0.87 6.52 -8.72
C GLU A 24 0.00 7.15 -9.81
N ILE A 25 1.18 7.63 -9.42
CA ILE A 25 2.10 8.36 -10.33
C ILE A 25 2.98 7.40 -11.13
N PHE A 26 3.34 6.25 -10.53
CA PHE A 26 4.21 5.21 -11.12
C PHE A 26 5.62 5.68 -11.55
N GLY A 27 6.03 6.89 -11.14
CA GLY A 27 7.38 7.43 -11.30
C GLY A 27 8.12 7.55 -9.96
N PRO A 28 9.38 8.00 -9.97
CA PRO A 28 10.21 8.13 -8.76
C PRO A 28 9.78 9.33 -7.90
N VAL A 29 8.54 9.32 -7.41
CA VAL A 29 7.91 10.42 -6.66
C VAL A 29 7.40 9.94 -5.30
N GLN A 30 7.84 10.59 -4.22
CA GLN A 30 7.38 10.32 -2.86
C GLN A 30 6.56 11.50 -2.31
N SER A 31 5.32 11.24 -1.93
CA SER A 31 4.43 12.18 -1.24
C SER A 31 4.56 12.03 0.28
N ILE A 32 4.81 13.13 1.00
CA ILE A 32 4.94 13.14 2.47
C ILE A 32 3.81 13.98 3.09
N LEU A 33 2.92 13.31 3.84
CA LEU A 33 1.79 13.91 4.54
C LEU A 33 2.00 13.80 6.06
N LYS A 34 2.04 14.93 6.76
CA LYS A 34 2.16 14.96 8.22
C LYS A 34 0.86 14.49 8.89
N PHE A 35 0.99 13.98 10.12
CA PHE A 35 -0.15 13.62 10.96
C PHE A 35 0.19 13.76 12.43
N LYS A 36 -0.83 13.82 13.28
CA LYS A 36 -0.69 13.84 14.74
C LYS A 36 -1.28 12.58 15.35
N GLU A 37 -2.50 12.23 14.95
CA GLU A 37 -3.22 11.10 15.50
C GLU A 37 -3.24 9.89 14.55
N VAL A 38 -3.05 8.70 15.12
CA VAL A 38 -3.11 7.43 14.37
C VAL A 38 -4.49 7.21 13.75
N ASN A 39 -5.56 7.67 14.40
CA ASN A 39 -6.92 7.58 13.86
C ASN A 39 -7.08 8.35 12.54
N ASP A 40 -6.42 9.50 12.41
CA ASP A 40 -6.47 10.28 11.17
C ASP A 40 -5.71 9.59 10.04
N VAL A 41 -4.61 8.89 10.36
CA VAL A 41 -3.91 8.04 9.39
C VAL A 41 -4.83 6.92 8.91
N ILE A 42 -5.51 6.23 9.81
CA ILE A 42 -6.43 5.13 9.45
C ILE A 42 -7.56 5.66 8.54
N LYS A 43 -8.16 6.79 8.87
CA LYS A 43 -9.21 7.41 8.05
C LYS A 43 -8.69 7.74 6.64
N ARG A 44 -7.53 8.39 6.54
CA ARG A 44 -6.91 8.75 5.25
C ARG A 44 -6.53 7.52 4.44
N ALA A 45 -5.92 6.51 5.06
CA ALA A 45 -5.53 5.27 4.38
C ALA A 45 -6.75 4.47 3.87
N LYS A 46 -7.92 4.62 4.50
CA LYS A 46 -9.17 4.02 4.00
C LYS A 46 -9.81 4.80 2.85
N ALA A 47 -9.52 6.10 2.73
CA ALA A 47 -10.15 7.01 1.78
C ALA A 47 -9.61 6.93 0.34
N THR A 48 -8.61 6.10 0.07
CA THR A 48 -8.14 5.83 -1.30
C THR A 48 -9.07 4.85 -2.04
N LYS A 49 -9.10 4.93 -3.37
CA LYS A 49 -9.76 3.96 -4.26
C LYS A 49 -9.02 2.61 -4.31
N TYR A 50 -7.76 2.60 -3.89
CA TYR A 50 -6.84 1.47 -3.96
C TYR A 50 -6.70 0.74 -2.62
N GLY A 51 -6.08 -0.44 -2.66
CA GLY A 51 -5.89 -1.30 -1.50
C GLY A 51 -4.91 -2.44 -1.75
N LEU A 52 -3.80 -2.20 -2.46
CA LEU A 52 -2.83 -3.24 -2.78
C LEU A 52 -1.97 -3.61 -1.57
N ALA A 53 -1.16 -2.66 -1.11
CA ALA A 53 -0.25 -2.84 -0.01
C ALA A 53 -0.20 -1.60 0.89
N ALA A 54 0.20 -1.81 2.14
CA ALA A 54 0.49 -0.74 3.09
C ALA A 54 1.71 -1.13 3.93
N CYS A 55 2.35 -0.15 4.55
CA CYS A 55 3.46 -0.39 5.46
C CYS A 55 3.32 0.46 6.74
N VAL A 56 3.72 -0.11 7.86
CA VAL A 56 3.73 0.50 9.18
C VAL A 56 5.13 0.42 9.76
N PHE A 57 5.71 1.56 10.12
CA PHE A 57 6.97 1.62 10.86
C PHE A 57 6.69 2.08 12.29
N THR A 58 6.90 1.19 13.27
CA THR A 58 6.68 1.48 14.69
C THR A 58 7.42 0.49 15.58
N LYS A 59 7.82 0.93 16.77
CA LYS A 59 8.34 0.05 17.83
C LYS A 59 7.24 -0.44 18.79
N ASN A 60 6.04 0.14 18.71
CA ASN A 60 4.94 -0.15 19.62
C ASN A 60 4.03 -1.25 19.03
N ILE A 61 3.94 -2.38 19.73
CA ILE A 61 3.18 -3.56 19.28
C ILE A 61 1.67 -3.34 19.26
N ASP A 62 1.12 -2.51 20.14
CA ASP A 62 -0.31 -2.18 20.14
C ASP A 62 -0.67 -1.35 18.91
N THR A 63 0.22 -0.43 18.53
CA THR A 63 0.11 0.34 17.28
C THR A 63 0.17 -0.58 16.07
N THR A 64 1.10 -1.54 16.05
CA THR A 64 1.16 -2.56 15.01
C THR A 64 -0.15 -3.32 14.91
N ASN A 65 -0.61 -3.90 16.02
CA ASN A 65 -1.85 -4.68 16.09
C ASN A 65 -3.08 -3.90 15.63
N ARG A 66 -3.17 -2.64 16.03
CA ARG A 66 -4.27 -1.75 15.66
C ARG A 66 -4.24 -1.41 14.17
N LEU A 67 -3.08 -1.06 13.64
CA LEU A 67 -2.94 -0.62 12.25
C LEU A 67 -3.11 -1.78 11.26
N THR A 68 -2.50 -2.94 11.52
CA THR A 68 -2.61 -4.10 10.60
C THR A 68 -4.05 -4.57 10.44
N ARG A 69 -4.87 -4.49 11.49
CA ARG A 69 -6.30 -4.82 11.44
C ARG A 69 -7.16 -3.70 10.83
N ALA A 70 -6.75 -2.45 10.98
CA ALA A 70 -7.53 -1.31 10.53
C ALA A 70 -7.31 -0.97 9.05
N LEU A 71 -6.12 -1.19 8.51
CA LEU A 71 -5.77 -0.88 7.12
C LEU A 71 -6.49 -1.84 6.16
N ARG A 72 -7.02 -1.28 5.07
CA ARG A 72 -7.73 -2.03 4.02
C ARG A 72 -6.80 -2.24 2.82
N ALA A 73 -5.77 -3.04 3.02
CA ALA A 73 -4.77 -3.37 2.01
C ALA A 73 -4.50 -4.87 2.00
N GLY A 74 -4.21 -5.42 0.82
CA GLY A 74 -3.98 -6.84 0.59
C GLY A 74 -2.84 -7.41 1.42
N THR A 75 -1.75 -6.64 1.47
CA THR A 75 -0.58 -6.91 2.31
C THR A 75 -0.32 -5.72 3.22
N VAL A 76 -0.02 -5.96 4.49
CA VAL A 76 0.45 -4.92 5.41
C VAL A 76 1.80 -5.32 5.97
N TRP A 77 2.83 -4.61 5.56
CA TRP A 77 4.18 -4.78 6.10
C TRP A 77 4.36 -3.97 7.40
N VAL A 78 5.18 -4.47 8.33
CA VAL A 78 5.51 -3.90 9.63
C VAL A 78 7.02 -3.89 9.78
N ASN A 79 7.64 -2.71 9.81
CA ASN A 79 9.10 -2.51 9.91
C ASN A 79 9.92 -3.11 8.76
N TYR A 80 9.30 -3.28 7.59
CA TYR A 80 9.90 -3.76 6.33
C TYR A 80 9.05 -3.26 5.16
N PHE A 81 9.57 -3.27 3.94
CA PHE A 81 8.84 -2.85 2.75
C PHE A 81 9.24 -3.73 1.57
N ASP A 82 8.26 -4.08 0.73
CA ASP A 82 8.48 -4.83 -0.52
C ASP A 82 9.13 -6.22 -0.35
N VAL A 83 8.78 -6.90 0.75
CA VAL A 83 9.25 -8.27 1.02
C VAL A 83 8.17 -9.28 0.62
N PHE A 84 8.55 -10.24 -0.21
CA PHE A 84 7.67 -11.27 -0.76
C PHE A 84 8.21 -12.67 -0.50
N ASP A 85 7.29 -13.62 -0.45
CA ASP A 85 7.58 -15.05 -0.49
C ASP A 85 6.54 -15.73 -1.41
N ALA A 86 6.91 -16.83 -2.06
CA ALA A 86 6.00 -17.58 -2.91
C ALA A 86 4.84 -18.22 -2.11
N ALA A 87 5.03 -18.45 -0.81
CA ALA A 87 4.03 -19.03 0.08
C ALA A 87 2.95 -18.03 0.54
N PHE A 88 3.21 -16.73 0.50
CA PHE A 88 2.27 -15.72 0.98
C PHE A 88 1.33 -15.26 -0.15
N PRO A 89 0.00 -15.27 0.04
CA PRO A 89 -0.92 -14.75 -0.96
C PRO A 89 -0.73 -13.24 -1.12
N PHE A 90 -0.67 -12.78 -2.36
CA PHE A 90 -0.50 -11.39 -2.73
C PHE A 90 -1.59 -10.95 -3.70
N GLY A 91 -2.21 -9.82 -3.42
CA GLY A 91 -3.26 -9.24 -4.28
C GLY A 91 -4.02 -8.17 -3.51
N GLY A 92 -4.68 -7.25 -4.21
CA GLY A 92 -5.27 -6.07 -3.59
C GLY A 92 -6.69 -6.25 -3.05
N TYR A 93 -7.23 -5.14 -2.56
CA TYR A 93 -8.65 -4.88 -2.36
C TYR A 93 -9.08 -3.70 -3.22
N LYS A 94 -10.40 -3.46 -3.32
CA LYS A 94 -10.99 -2.34 -4.07
C LYS A 94 -10.52 -2.35 -5.52
N MET A 95 -10.07 -1.22 -6.06
CA MET A 95 -9.58 -1.12 -7.44
C MET A 95 -8.19 -1.73 -7.64
N SER A 96 -7.55 -2.29 -6.60
CA SER A 96 -6.22 -2.91 -6.71
C SER A 96 -6.23 -4.40 -7.06
N GLY A 97 -7.39 -4.97 -7.36
CA GLY A 97 -7.53 -6.36 -7.78
C GLY A 97 -8.65 -7.10 -7.06
N ILE A 98 -9.00 -8.26 -7.60
CA ILE A 98 -10.11 -9.10 -7.15
C ILE A 98 -9.57 -10.36 -6.46
N GLU A 99 -8.59 -11.04 -7.08
CA GLU A 99 -8.06 -12.31 -6.62
C GLU A 99 -6.68 -12.17 -5.96
N LYS A 100 -6.12 -13.31 -5.52
CA LYS A 100 -4.78 -13.41 -4.96
C LYS A 100 -3.92 -14.28 -5.86
N GLU A 101 -2.72 -13.80 -6.14
CA GLU A 101 -1.62 -14.59 -6.67
C GLU A 101 -0.74 -15.12 -5.54
N LYS A 102 0.13 -16.10 -5.85
CA LYS A 102 0.98 -16.80 -4.86
C LYS A 102 0.20 -17.54 -3.77
N GLY A 103 0.94 -18.28 -2.95
CA GLY A 103 0.38 -19.13 -1.90
C GLY A 103 -0.59 -20.17 -2.43
N ILE A 104 -1.25 -20.87 -1.51
CA ILE A 104 -2.19 -21.94 -1.89
C ILE A 104 -3.44 -21.40 -2.60
N TYR A 105 -3.83 -20.16 -2.31
CA TYR A 105 -5.05 -19.55 -2.85
C TYR A 105 -4.98 -19.31 -4.36
N SER A 106 -3.79 -19.00 -4.89
CA SER A 106 -3.58 -18.75 -6.32
C SER A 106 -3.85 -19.97 -7.20
N LEU A 107 -3.68 -21.18 -6.67
CA LEU A 107 -3.99 -22.40 -7.44
C LEU A 107 -5.44 -22.42 -7.91
N ASN A 108 -6.38 -21.90 -7.11
CA ASN A 108 -7.79 -21.85 -7.49
C ASN A 108 -8.04 -20.98 -8.73
N ASN A 109 -7.17 -20.02 -9.05
CA ASN A 109 -7.30 -19.16 -10.23
C ASN A 109 -6.96 -19.92 -11.53
N TYR A 110 -6.22 -21.03 -11.42
CA TYR A 110 -5.70 -21.79 -12.57
C TYR A 110 -6.27 -23.20 -12.70
N LEU A 111 -7.08 -23.63 -11.74
CA LEU A 111 -7.75 -24.93 -11.76
C LEU A 111 -9.19 -24.74 -12.24
N GLN A 112 -9.60 -25.58 -13.20
CA GLN A 112 -11.00 -25.76 -13.53
C GLN A 112 -11.53 -26.92 -12.68
N VAL A 113 -12.43 -26.60 -11.75
CA VAL A 113 -13.14 -27.55 -10.87
C VAL A 113 -14.59 -27.71 -11.28
#